data_AF-A0A357XUJ5-F1
#
_entry.id   AF-A0A357XUJ5-F1
#
_cell.length_a   1.000
_cell.length_b   1.000
_cell.length_c   1.000
_cell.angle_alpha   90.00
_cell.angle_beta   90.00
_cell.angle_gamma   90.00
#
_symmetry.space_group_name_H-M   'P 1'
#
loop_
_entity.id
_entity.type
_entity.pdbx_description
1 polymer ?
#
loop_
_entity_poly.entity_id
_entity_poly.type
_entity_poly.pdbx_seq_one_letter_code
_entity_poly.pdbx_strand_id
1 'polypeptide(L)'
;MSQLCYDNLLPAGAATLVQQHGLEAVVVNPPALPMSEREMDRIYGLPFTRKPHPAYGKEEIPAYAMIRNSITIHRGCFGGCAFCSIAAHQGKVIQSRSEKSICEEVRKVLGENTGSGKRENERDVKRGIISDLGGPSANMYKLGCANEAAQKRCRRLSCLVPEACANLDVDHAAVIKLMRKVRAIAGVGQVFIASGVRTDLALLDPRYIDELVRHHVGGHLKTAPEHTDPYVLALANKPPIENYDAFCALFREASRNAGKEQYLVPYLIAGLPGSTLRSMVEVALYLKANHIRPEQVQEFIPGPFELAGCMYYTGIDPTSGKEVYTAHGQRERRLQKALLLYHDPAYYHDVKSALKEAHREDLIGDGPNCLIPSRPPSKEHALRQTSRVKRLRRNQARDRIVAEQKRAQFLEESRPPIKPPLKPPFQKTQRPRTQSGDEKRPERFEHRERQEFRERRERPQRDGERSSERASGRSPERREHRSGSGPQRPGASDSSTGGDRRFGRGTKPERRPQGKNGPKGGPRRPS
;
A
#
# COMPACT_ATOMS: atom_id res chain seq x y z
N MET A 1 -18.18 -3.28 -20.19
CA MET A 1 -16.85 -2.66 -20.36
C MET A 1 -15.82 -3.25 -19.39
N SER A 2 -15.96 -3.05 -18.07
CA SER A 2 -14.96 -3.44 -17.05
C SER A 2 -14.36 -4.85 -17.21
N GLN A 3 -15.20 -5.88 -17.44
CA GLN A 3 -14.74 -7.25 -17.71
C GLN A 3 -13.80 -7.33 -18.93
N LEU A 4 -14.17 -6.70 -20.05
CA LEU A 4 -13.35 -6.66 -21.26
C LEU A 4 -12.01 -5.97 -21.01
N CYS A 5 -11.98 -4.90 -20.19
CA CYS A 5 -10.72 -4.26 -19.79
C CYS A 5 -9.81 -5.25 -19.05
N TYR A 6 -10.36 -6.09 -18.16
CA TYR A 6 -9.59 -7.11 -17.44
C TYR A 6 -9.11 -8.26 -18.33
N ASP A 7 -9.94 -8.72 -19.27
CA ASP A 7 -9.57 -9.69 -20.31
C ASP A 7 -8.42 -9.20 -21.21
N ASN A 8 -8.26 -7.88 -21.36
CA ASN A 8 -7.26 -7.22 -22.20
C ASN A 8 -6.04 -6.69 -21.40
N LEU A 9 -5.85 -7.08 -20.13
CA LEU A 9 -4.73 -6.62 -19.28
C LEU A 9 -3.34 -7.17 -19.67
N LEU A 10 -3.27 -8.11 -20.62
CA LEU A 10 -2.01 -8.54 -21.21
C LEU A 10 -1.90 -7.95 -22.62
N PRO A 11 -0.84 -7.18 -22.95
CA PRO A 11 -0.70 -6.53 -24.26
C PRO A 11 -0.74 -7.49 -25.45
N ALA A 12 -0.31 -8.74 -25.24
CA ALA A 12 -0.40 -9.79 -26.25
C ALA A 12 -1.86 -10.18 -26.49
N GLY A 13 -2.41 -9.75 -27.64
CA GLY A 13 -3.80 -9.99 -28.02
C GLY A 13 -4.81 -8.99 -27.44
N ALA A 14 -4.36 -7.91 -26.81
CA ALA A 14 -5.22 -6.82 -26.39
C ALA A 14 -5.69 -5.97 -27.58
N ALA A 15 -6.96 -5.58 -27.59
CA ALA A 15 -7.56 -4.70 -28.59
C ALA A 15 -7.99 -3.36 -27.97
N THR A 16 -8.07 -2.31 -28.80
CA THR A 16 -8.71 -1.05 -28.39
C THR A 16 -10.19 -1.30 -28.15
N LEU A 17 -10.67 -1.03 -26.93
CA LEU A 17 -12.07 -1.20 -26.57
C LEU A 17 -12.77 0.14 -26.69
N VAL A 18 -13.93 0.18 -27.35
CA VAL A 18 -14.74 1.39 -27.52
C VAL A 18 -16.14 1.13 -26.97
N GLN A 19 -16.60 1.98 -26.06
CA GLN A 19 -17.98 2.00 -25.58
C GLN A 19 -18.61 3.35 -25.91
N GLN A 20 -19.60 3.37 -26.80
CA GLN A 20 -20.41 4.56 -27.07
C GLN A 20 -21.24 4.93 -25.83
N HIS A 21 -21.40 6.24 -25.59
CA HIS A 21 -22.19 6.79 -24.51
C HIS A 21 -22.85 8.11 -24.96
N GLY A 22 -24.04 8.01 -25.54
CA GLY A 22 -24.70 9.15 -26.17
C GLY A 22 -23.94 9.63 -27.40
N LEU A 23 -23.46 10.88 -27.37
CA LEU A 23 -22.65 11.48 -28.43
C LEU A 23 -21.14 11.26 -28.25
N GLU A 24 -20.70 10.71 -27.12
CA GLU A 24 -19.29 10.47 -26.79
C GLU A 24 -18.95 8.97 -26.82
N ALA A 25 -17.67 8.63 -26.68
CA ALA A 25 -17.23 7.25 -26.52
C ALA A 25 -16.06 7.12 -25.53
N VAL A 26 -16.16 6.16 -24.62
CA VAL A 26 -15.05 5.75 -23.75
C VAL A 26 -14.15 4.82 -24.56
N VAL A 27 -12.94 5.30 -24.87
CA VAL A 27 -11.90 4.54 -25.57
C VAL A 27 -10.85 4.07 -24.56
N VAL A 28 -10.68 2.75 -24.46
CA VAL A 28 -9.62 2.13 -23.67
C VAL A 28 -8.59 1.54 -24.62
N ASN A 29 -7.42 2.15 -24.68
CA ASN A 29 -6.29 1.68 -25.48
C ASN A 29 -5.69 0.39 -24.88
N PRO A 30 -5.05 -0.47 -25.70
CA PRO A 30 -4.28 -1.60 -25.20
C PRO A 30 -3.22 -1.17 -24.18
N PRO A 31 -2.94 -1.99 -23.14
CA PRO A 31 -1.87 -1.70 -22.20
C PRO A 31 -0.50 -1.71 -22.89
N ALA A 32 0.41 -0.85 -22.43
CA ALA A 32 1.78 -0.79 -22.92
C ALA A 32 2.54 -2.11 -22.69
N LEU A 33 3.50 -2.41 -23.58
CA LEU A 33 4.40 -3.55 -23.41
C LEU A 33 5.17 -3.45 -22.06
N PRO A 34 5.40 -4.56 -21.35
CA PRO A 34 6.16 -4.53 -20.10
C PRO A 34 7.60 -4.09 -20.35
N MET A 35 8.08 -3.11 -19.58
CA MET A 35 9.45 -2.59 -19.70
C MET A 35 10.50 -3.68 -19.43
N SER A 36 11.53 -3.72 -20.26
CA SER A 36 12.71 -4.57 -20.03
C SER A 36 13.48 -4.15 -18.78
N GLU A 37 14.33 -5.05 -18.27
CA GLU A 37 15.25 -4.73 -17.16
C GLU A 37 16.11 -3.49 -17.46
N ARG A 38 16.55 -3.32 -18.72
CA ARG A 38 17.37 -2.17 -19.14
C ARG A 38 16.59 -0.84 -19.08
N GLU A 39 15.30 -0.86 -19.39
CA GLU A 39 14.43 0.32 -19.31
C GLU A 39 14.07 0.65 -17.86
N MET A 40 13.74 -0.37 -17.07
CA MET A 40 13.56 -0.25 -15.62
C MET A 40 14.81 0.35 -14.96
N ASP A 41 15.99 -0.18 -15.25
CA ASP A 41 17.26 0.32 -14.73
C ASP A 41 17.55 1.75 -15.19
N ARG A 42 17.23 2.11 -16.44
CA ARG A 42 17.36 3.48 -16.95
C ARG A 42 16.45 4.45 -16.20
N ILE A 43 15.19 4.08 -15.96
CA ILE A 43 14.19 4.94 -15.30
C ILE A 43 14.54 5.16 -13.82
N TYR A 44 14.90 4.12 -13.08
CA TYR A 44 15.31 4.24 -11.68
C TYR A 44 16.75 4.76 -11.51
N GLY A 45 17.57 4.73 -12.57
CA GLY A 45 18.90 5.33 -12.62
C GLY A 45 18.93 6.84 -12.92
N LEU A 46 17.79 7.46 -13.23
CA LEU A 46 17.69 8.91 -13.45
C LEU A 46 18.12 9.71 -12.20
N PRO A 47 18.78 10.89 -12.37
CA PRO A 47 19.37 11.66 -11.27
C PRO A 47 18.33 12.47 -10.46
N PHE A 48 17.27 11.82 -9.99
CA PHE A 48 16.28 12.45 -9.11
C PHE A 48 16.92 12.83 -7.76
N THR A 49 16.57 14.02 -7.24
CA THR A 49 17.15 14.59 -6.01
C THR A 49 16.84 13.79 -4.72
N ARG A 50 15.82 12.91 -4.77
CA ARG A 50 15.22 12.19 -3.61
C ARG A 50 14.88 13.09 -2.42
N LYS A 51 14.53 14.35 -2.69
CA LYS A 51 14.16 15.38 -1.70
C LYS A 51 12.76 15.93 -2.04
N PRO A 52 12.01 16.43 -1.05
CA PRO A 52 10.79 17.21 -1.30
C PRO A 52 11.01 18.36 -2.27
N HIS A 53 9.93 18.83 -2.91
CA HIS A 53 9.98 20.03 -3.71
C HIS A 53 10.35 21.25 -2.83
N PRO A 54 11.25 22.17 -3.24
CA PRO A 54 11.71 23.27 -2.38
C PRO A 54 10.60 24.18 -1.83
N ALA A 55 9.43 24.23 -2.48
CA ALA A 55 8.27 25.00 -2.02
C ALA A 55 7.75 24.60 -0.63
N TYR A 56 7.98 23.35 -0.18
CA TYR A 56 7.61 22.91 1.18
C TYR A 56 8.53 23.50 2.27
N GLY A 57 9.68 24.09 1.91
CA GLY A 57 10.55 24.84 2.82
C GLY A 57 11.11 24.02 4.00
N LYS A 58 10.38 24.01 5.11
CA LYS A 58 10.70 23.30 6.37
C LYS A 58 9.56 22.40 6.87
N GLU A 59 8.51 22.21 6.08
CA GLU A 59 7.38 21.37 6.45
C GLU A 59 7.77 19.88 6.46
N GLU A 60 7.47 19.18 7.55
CA GLU A 60 7.63 17.73 7.59
C GLU A 60 6.52 17.08 6.75
N ILE A 61 6.91 16.35 5.70
CA ILE A 61 6.00 15.57 4.86
C ILE A 61 6.01 14.11 5.36
N PRO A 62 4.97 13.60 6.05
CA PRO A 62 5.01 12.28 6.66
C PRO A 62 5.19 11.13 5.67
N ALA A 63 4.64 11.29 4.45
CA ALA A 63 4.84 10.34 3.36
C ALA A 63 6.31 10.24 2.94
N TYR A 64 7.03 11.37 2.82
CA TYR A 64 8.46 11.40 2.53
C TYR A 64 9.29 10.78 3.67
N ALA A 65 8.96 11.12 4.92
CA ALA A 65 9.64 10.56 6.10
C ALA A 65 9.56 9.02 6.15
N MET A 66 8.46 8.43 5.67
CA MET A 66 8.30 6.98 5.54
C MET A 66 9.13 6.38 4.39
N ILE A 67 9.12 7.00 3.21
CA ILE A 67 9.66 6.39 1.96
C ILE A 67 11.07 6.86 1.57
N ARG A 68 11.69 7.82 2.26
CA ARG A 68 13.00 8.41 1.89
C ARG A 68 14.09 7.37 1.56
N ASN A 69 14.13 6.29 2.35
CA ASN A 69 15.09 5.18 2.22
C ASN A 69 14.43 3.89 1.70
N SER A 70 13.27 3.98 1.03
CA SER A 70 12.66 2.87 0.29
C SER A 70 13.31 2.73 -1.09
N ILE A 71 13.49 1.49 -1.54
CA ILE A 71 14.08 1.12 -2.82
C ILE A 71 13.09 0.18 -3.55
N THR A 72 12.55 0.62 -4.69
CA THR A 72 11.61 -0.20 -5.48
C THR A 72 12.36 -1.18 -6.37
N ILE A 73 12.09 -2.48 -6.26
CA ILE A 73 12.83 -3.54 -6.98
C ILE A 73 12.11 -4.03 -8.26
N HIS A 74 10.77 -3.87 -8.33
CA HIS A 74 9.97 -4.23 -9.51
C HIS A 74 8.69 -3.37 -9.62
N ARG A 75 8.02 -3.47 -10.78
CA ARG A 75 6.64 -2.99 -11.06
C ARG A 75 5.76 -4.16 -11.54
N GLY A 76 4.44 -3.95 -11.52
CA GLY A 76 3.44 -4.93 -11.93
C GLY A 76 3.03 -5.87 -10.80
N CYS A 77 1.88 -6.54 -10.94
CA CYS A 77 1.37 -7.49 -9.95
C CYS A 77 0.42 -8.52 -10.58
N PHE A 78 0.75 -9.81 -10.48
CA PHE A 78 -0.11 -10.92 -10.95
C PHE A 78 -1.17 -11.37 -9.91
N GLY A 79 -1.24 -10.71 -8.76
CA GLY A 79 -2.10 -11.09 -7.64
C GLY A 79 -3.59 -10.94 -7.89
N GLY A 80 -4.01 -10.06 -8.82
CA GLY A 80 -5.36 -10.00 -9.38
C GLY A 80 -6.49 -9.50 -8.46
N CYS A 81 -6.19 -8.92 -7.30
CA CYS A 81 -7.18 -8.46 -6.32
C CYS A 81 -8.21 -7.50 -6.95
N ALA A 82 -9.51 -7.75 -6.78
CA ALA A 82 -10.59 -7.04 -7.47
C ALA A 82 -10.70 -5.55 -7.11
N PHE A 83 -10.21 -5.16 -5.93
CA PHE A 83 -10.15 -3.81 -5.36
C PHE A 83 -8.78 -3.12 -5.57
N CYS A 84 -7.95 -3.62 -6.50
CA CYS A 84 -6.59 -3.14 -6.67
C CYS A 84 -6.25 -2.82 -8.14
N SER A 85 -6.28 -1.53 -8.46
CA SER A 85 -5.92 -0.96 -9.76
C SER A 85 -4.46 -1.15 -10.21
N ILE A 86 -3.57 -1.75 -9.40
CA ILE A 86 -2.16 -1.99 -9.79
C ILE A 86 -2.06 -2.85 -11.07
N ALA A 87 -2.89 -3.88 -11.23
CA ALA A 87 -2.86 -4.73 -12.42
C ALA A 87 -3.22 -3.96 -13.70
N ALA A 88 -4.08 -2.93 -13.60
CA ALA A 88 -4.44 -2.03 -14.69
C ALA A 88 -3.39 -0.94 -14.93
N HIS A 89 -2.81 -0.37 -13.88
CA HIS A 89 -1.88 0.76 -13.98
C HIS A 89 -0.43 0.33 -14.28
N GLN A 90 0.03 -0.82 -13.78
CA GLN A 90 1.40 -1.30 -13.95
C GLN A 90 1.50 -2.59 -14.79
N GLY A 91 0.37 -3.16 -15.18
CA GLY A 91 0.30 -4.47 -15.84
C GLY A 91 0.42 -5.65 -14.86
N LYS A 92 0.02 -6.83 -15.35
CA LYS A 92 0.14 -8.10 -14.60
C LYS A 92 1.55 -8.71 -14.66
N VAL A 93 2.34 -8.38 -15.68
CA VAL A 93 3.69 -8.91 -15.89
C VAL A 93 4.69 -8.16 -14.99
N ILE A 94 5.49 -8.89 -14.22
CA ILE A 94 6.49 -8.31 -13.33
C ILE A 94 7.64 -7.73 -14.14
N GLN A 95 7.87 -6.43 -14.00
CA GLN A 95 8.98 -5.70 -14.61
C GLN A 95 10.02 -5.48 -13.52
N SER A 96 11.08 -6.30 -13.51
CA SER A 96 12.12 -6.26 -12.47
C SER A 96 13.33 -5.46 -12.93
N ARG A 97 13.93 -4.71 -12.01
CA ARG A 97 15.27 -4.10 -12.17
C ARG A 97 16.36 -5.15 -12.03
N SER A 98 17.59 -4.80 -12.41
CA SER A 98 18.76 -5.64 -12.13
C SER A 98 19.21 -5.51 -10.67
N GLU A 99 19.87 -6.56 -10.17
CA GLU A 99 20.61 -6.51 -8.90
C GLU A 99 21.63 -5.37 -8.88
N LYS A 100 22.19 -4.98 -10.05
CA LYS A 100 23.18 -3.90 -10.15
C LYS A 100 22.54 -2.56 -9.86
N SER A 101 21.48 -2.19 -10.57
CA SER A 101 20.77 -0.91 -10.37
C SER A 101 20.26 -0.76 -8.94
N ILE A 102 19.70 -1.82 -8.35
CA ILE A 102 19.22 -1.81 -6.97
C ILE A 102 20.38 -1.61 -5.98
N CYS A 103 21.50 -2.33 -6.14
CA CYS A 103 22.67 -2.16 -5.28
C CYS A 103 23.37 -0.80 -5.48
N GLU A 104 23.29 -0.21 -6.67
CA GLU A 104 23.79 1.15 -6.93
C GLU A 104 22.92 2.17 -6.21
N GLU A 105 21.59 2.15 -6.36
CA GLU A 105 20.69 3.06 -5.65
C GLU A 105 20.84 2.98 -4.12
N VAL A 106 20.99 1.76 -3.55
CA VAL A 106 21.30 1.58 -2.13
C VAL A 106 22.59 2.31 -1.74
N ARG A 107 23.67 2.18 -2.52
CA ARG A 107 24.92 2.93 -2.28
C ARG A 107 24.73 4.44 -2.42
N LYS A 108 23.87 4.91 -3.33
CA LYS A 108 23.56 6.35 -3.46
C LYS A 108 22.81 6.89 -2.25
N VAL A 109 21.80 6.17 -1.76
CA VAL A 109 21.04 6.54 -0.54
C VAL A 109 21.94 6.60 0.70
N LEU A 110 22.97 5.76 0.77
CA LEU A 110 23.93 5.73 1.88
C LEU A 110 25.08 6.77 1.72
N GLY A 111 25.63 6.91 0.52
CA GLY A 111 26.87 7.66 0.25
C GLY A 111 26.68 9.03 -0.42
N GLU A 112 25.83 9.16 -1.44
CA GLU A 112 25.74 10.35 -2.31
C GLU A 112 24.93 11.51 -1.71
N ASN A 113 25.33 11.94 -0.50
CA ASN A 113 25.08 13.29 0.00
C ASN A 113 26.40 13.86 0.60
N THR A 114 27.53 13.60 -0.07
CA THR A 114 28.84 14.20 0.21
C THR A 114 28.83 15.68 -0.11
N GLY A 115 28.44 16.50 0.86
CA GLY A 115 28.38 17.96 0.74
C GLY A 115 28.00 18.57 2.08
N SER A 116 28.83 19.50 2.56
CA SER A 116 28.73 20.19 3.85
C SER A 116 27.36 20.80 4.14
N GLY A 117 26.53 20.11 4.93
CA GLY A 117 25.26 20.60 5.44
C GLY A 117 24.63 19.61 6.42
N LYS A 118 24.13 20.11 7.56
CA LYS A 118 23.42 19.30 8.57
C LYS A 118 22.23 18.61 7.91
N ARG A 119 22.18 17.27 7.89
CA ARG A 119 21.11 16.54 7.21
C ARG A 119 19.96 16.24 8.18
N GLU A 120 18.73 16.48 7.77
CA GLU A 120 17.53 16.03 8.51
C GLU A 120 17.47 14.49 8.62
N ASN A 121 18.03 13.79 7.61
CA ASN A 121 18.09 12.33 7.52
C ASN A 121 19.38 11.71 8.11
N GLU A 122 20.20 12.47 8.86
CA GLU A 122 21.55 12.02 9.27
C GLU A 122 21.55 10.71 10.09
N ARG A 123 20.55 10.48 10.94
CA ARG A 123 20.48 9.31 11.82
C ARG A 123 20.28 8.01 11.04
N ASP A 124 19.34 7.97 10.11
CA ASP A 124 19.02 6.74 9.35
C ASP A 124 20.17 6.34 8.42
N VAL A 125 20.84 7.34 7.82
CA VAL A 125 22.02 7.11 6.97
C VAL A 125 23.23 6.69 7.79
N LYS A 126 23.50 7.31 8.95
CA LYS A 126 24.55 6.86 9.90
C LYS A 126 24.28 5.46 10.47
N ARG A 127 23.04 4.99 10.44
CA ARG A 127 22.61 3.64 10.87
C ARG A 127 22.47 2.64 9.73
N GLY A 128 22.64 3.06 8.48
CA GLY A 128 22.53 2.19 7.31
C GLY A 128 21.15 1.58 7.10
N ILE A 129 20.08 2.32 7.41
CA ILE A 129 18.70 1.80 7.36
C ILE A 129 18.09 1.98 5.97
N ILE A 130 17.73 0.88 5.33
CA ILE A 130 16.82 0.82 4.17
C ILE A 130 15.41 0.54 4.71
N SER A 131 14.47 1.48 4.53
CA SER A 131 13.14 1.42 5.17
C SER A 131 12.18 0.46 4.49
N ASP A 132 12.41 0.13 3.22
CA ASP A 132 11.74 -0.93 2.48
C ASP A 132 12.56 -1.34 1.24
N LEU A 133 12.65 -2.64 0.94
CA LEU A 133 13.23 -3.18 -0.29
C LEU A 133 12.12 -3.91 -1.07
N GLY A 134 11.20 -3.15 -1.67
CA GLY A 134 9.87 -3.65 -2.02
C GLY A 134 9.32 -3.19 -3.38
N GLY A 135 8.00 -3.14 -3.48
CA GLY A 135 7.24 -2.96 -4.72
C GLY A 135 5.78 -3.36 -4.50
N PRO A 136 4.96 -3.48 -5.57
CA PRO A 136 3.55 -3.86 -5.50
C PRO A 136 3.22 -5.03 -4.55
N SER A 137 4.06 -6.07 -4.53
CA SER A 137 4.14 -7.03 -3.42
C SER A 137 5.58 -7.48 -3.27
N ALA A 138 6.17 -7.35 -2.08
CA ALA A 138 7.61 -7.47 -1.84
C ALA A 138 8.22 -8.79 -2.33
N ASN A 139 7.42 -9.86 -2.40
CA ASN A 139 7.82 -11.20 -2.78
C ASN A 139 7.63 -11.57 -4.26
N MET A 140 7.26 -10.63 -5.14
CA MET A 140 7.07 -10.90 -6.59
C MET A 140 8.30 -10.65 -7.48
N TYR A 141 9.43 -10.17 -6.94
CA TYR A 141 10.61 -9.84 -7.75
C TYR A 141 11.13 -11.04 -8.55
N LYS A 142 11.32 -10.85 -9.86
CA LYS A 142 11.71 -11.83 -10.88
C LYS A 142 10.73 -12.99 -11.16
N LEU A 143 9.67 -13.18 -10.38
CA LEU A 143 8.64 -14.19 -10.65
C LEU A 143 7.76 -13.82 -11.86
N GLY A 144 7.21 -14.82 -12.55
CA GLY A 144 6.40 -14.62 -13.75
C GLY A 144 5.77 -15.90 -14.30
N CYS A 145 5.25 -15.85 -15.52
CA CYS A 145 4.74 -17.05 -16.19
C CYS A 145 5.90 -17.79 -16.87
N ALA A 146 6.21 -19.01 -16.43
CA ALA A 146 7.26 -19.87 -17.00
C ALA A 146 6.96 -20.32 -18.45
N ASN A 147 5.70 -20.18 -18.90
CA ASN A 147 5.26 -20.53 -20.24
C ASN A 147 4.79 -19.28 -21.00
N GLU A 148 5.63 -18.78 -21.91
CA GLU A 148 5.35 -17.55 -22.68
C GLU A 148 4.14 -17.72 -23.63
N ALA A 149 3.99 -18.89 -24.24
CA ALA A 149 2.87 -19.21 -25.15
C ALA A 149 1.53 -19.39 -24.41
N ALA A 150 1.55 -19.72 -23.12
CA ALA A 150 0.38 -19.63 -22.25
C ALA A 150 0.12 -18.17 -21.83
N GLN A 151 1.16 -17.42 -21.45
CA GLN A 151 1.04 -16.01 -21.05
C GLN A 151 0.40 -15.15 -22.16
N LYS A 152 0.84 -15.31 -23.42
CA LYS A 152 0.31 -14.59 -24.60
C LYS A 152 -1.19 -14.83 -24.90
N ARG A 153 -1.86 -15.72 -24.17
CA ARG A 153 -3.29 -16.07 -24.32
C ARG A 153 -4.06 -16.07 -22.98
N CYS A 154 -3.43 -15.63 -21.88
CA CYS A 154 -3.94 -15.84 -20.53
C CYS A 154 -4.95 -14.76 -20.07
N ARG A 155 -6.25 -15.14 -19.97
CA ARG A 155 -7.33 -14.29 -19.44
C ARG A 155 -7.62 -14.43 -17.94
N ARG A 156 -6.89 -15.27 -17.18
CA ARG A 156 -7.10 -15.37 -15.71
C ARG A 156 -6.91 -14.01 -15.05
N LEU A 157 -7.82 -13.61 -14.14
CA LEU A 157 -7.71 -12.37 -13.38
C LEU A 157 -6.51 -12.41 -12.41
N SER A 158 -6.43 -13.49 -11.62
CA SER A 158 -5.34 -13.78 -10.69
C SER A 158 -4.57 -15.02 -11.11
N CYS A 159 -3.24 -15.00 -10.93
CA CYS A 159 -2.40 -16.19 -11.04
C CYS A 159 -2.34 -17.01 -9.74
N LEU A 160 -2.97 -16.56 -8.66
CA LEU A 160 -2.94 -17.18 -7.32
C LEU A 160 -4.31 -17.70 -6.84
N VAL A 161 -5.42 -17.14 -7.35
CA VAL A 161 -6.80 -17.45 -6.91
C VAL A 161 -7.61 -17.96 -8.10
N PRO A 162 -8.47 -19.01 -7.95
CA PRO A 162 -8.77 -19.76 -6.72
C PRO A 162 -7.59 -20.61 -6.23
N GLU A 163 -6.79 -21.14 -7.16
CA GLU A 163 -5.55 -21.88 -6.90
C GLU A 163 -4.39 -21.27 -7.71
N ALA A 164 -3.16 -21.52 -7.27
CA ALA A 164 -1.96 -21.10 -7.97
C ALA A 164 -1.90 -21.69 -9.40
N CYS A 165 -1.59 -20.87 -10.38
CA CYS A 165 -1.49 -21.31 -11.77
C CYS A 165 -0.27 -22.23 -11.95
N ALA A 166 -0.46 -23.42 -12.54
CA ALA A 166 0.64 -24.37 -12.82
C ALA A 166 1.73 -23.85 -13.79
N ASN A 167 1.55 -22.66 -14.39
CA ASN A 167 2.57 -21.98 -15.19
C ASN A 167 3.23 -20.80 -14.45
N LEU A 168 2.89 -20.55 -13.18
CA LEU A 168 3.48 -19.48 -12.37
C LEU A 168 4.79 -19.98 -11.73
N ASP A 169 5.87 -19.23 -11.92
CA ASP A 169 7.09 -19.38 -11.14
C ASP A 169 6.88 -18.85 -9.72
N VAL A 170 7.33 -19.63 -8.73
CA VAL A 170 7.19 -19.38 -7.29
C VAL A 170 8.53 -19.50 -6.55
N ASP A 171 9.66 -19.70 -7.24
CA ASP A 171 10.98 -19.81 -6.60
C ASP A 171 11.49 -18.43 -6.14
N HIS A 172 11.42 -18.16 -4.83
CA HIS A 172 11.84 -16.87 -4.28
C HIS A 172 13.39 -16.73 -4.19
N ALA A 173 14.18 -17.69 -4.70
CA ALA A 173 15.65 -17.63 -4.68
C ALA A 173 16.21 -16.31 -5.24
N ALA A 174 15.58 -15.74 -6.29
CA ALA A 174 16.00 -14.46 -6.87
C ALA A 174 15.87 -13.29 -5.88
N VAL A 175 14.77 -13.20 -5.12
CA VAL A 175 14.57 -12.12 -4.13
C VAL A 175 15.34 -12.39 -2.85
N ILE A 176 15.49 -13.64 -2.42
CA ILE A 176 16.34 -14.03 -1.27
C ILE A 176 17.81 -13.68 -1.55
N LYS A 177 18.31 -13.98 -2.77
CA LYS A 177 19.65 -13.60 -3.21
C LYS A 177 19.85 -12.07 -3.20
N LEU A 178 18.87 -11.31 -3.71
CA LEU A 178 18.92 -9.84 -3.69
C LEU A 178 18.94 -9.30 -2.25
N MET A 179 18.07 -9.80 -1.37
CA MET A 179 18.00 -9.44 0.04
C MET A 179 19.35 -9.62 0.75
N ARG A 180 19.97 -10.79 0.60
CA ARG A 180 21.32 -11.10 1.12
C ARG A 180 22.39 -10.19 0.53
N LYS A 181 22.35 -9.94 -0.78
CA LYS A 181 23.31 -9.08 -1.48
C LYS A 181 23.23 -7.62 -1.01
N VAL A 182 22.02 -7.09 -0.81
CA VAL A 182 21.83 -5.73 -0.28
C VAL A 182 22.29 -5.64 1.18
N ARG A 183 21.97 -6.63 2.02
CA ARG A 183 22.49 -6.72 3.40
C ARG A 183 24.02 -6.73 3.50
N ALA A 184 24.72 -7.24 2.48
CA ALA A 184 26.18 -7.32 2.42
C ALA A 184 26.87 -6.03 1.91
N ILE A 185 26.13 -4.98 1.55
CA ILE A 185 26.72 -3.71 1.10
C ILE A 185 27.31 -2.98 2.32
N ALA A 186 28.60 -2.61 2.24
CA ALA A 186 29.26 -1.83 3.27
C ALA A 186 28.49 -0.52 3.57
N GLY A 187 28.15 -0.30 4.84
CA GLY A 187 27.33 0.82 5.28
C GLY A 187 25.82 0.52 5.38
N VAL A 188 25.35 -0.66 4.94
CA VAL A 188 24.01 -1.16 5.32
C VAL A 188 24.09 -1.74 6.74
N GLY A 189 23.21 -1.26 7.61
CA GLY A 189 23.03 -1.78 8.97
C GLY A 189 21.77 -2.62 9.12
N GLN A 190 20.69 -2.27 8.41
CA GLN A 190 19.43 -3.01 8.43
C GLN A 190 18.61 -2.76 7.16
N VAL A 191 18.01 -3.83 6.62
CA VAL A 191 17.12 -3.77 5.46
C VAL A 191 15.75 -4.26 5.87
N PHE A 192 14.72 -3.42 5.83
CA PHE A 192 13.36 -3.83 6.17
C PHE A 192 12.54 -4.23 4.94
N ILE A 193 11.49 -5.01 5.19
CA ILE A 193 10.37 -5.19 4.26
C ILE A 193 9.11 -4.65 4.94
N ALA A 194 8.58 -3.57 4.38
CA ALA A 194 7.40 -2.85 4.84
C ALA A 194 6.31 -2.74 3.76
N SER A 195 6.68 -2.98 2.48
CA SER A 195 5.75 -3.34 1.40
C SER A 195 5.00 -4.64 1.75
N GLY A 196 3.76 -4.77 1.25
CA GLY A 196 2.93 -5.94 1.51
C GLY A 196 3.52 -7.24 0.93
N VAL A 197 3.39 -8.34 1.66
CA VAL A 197 3.73 -9.69 1.21
C VAL A 197 2.45 -10.44 0.85
N ARG A 198 2.39 -11.09 -0.32
CA ARG A 198 1.35 -12.07 -0.63
C ARG A 198 1.63 -13.35 0.16
N THR A 199 0.87 -13.53 1.23
CA THR A 199 1.04 -14.62 2.20
C THR A 199 0.81 -16.00 1.58
N ASP A 200 -0.17 -16.09 0.68
CA ASP A 200 -0.47 -17.26 -0.16
C ASP A 200 0.68 -17.63 -1.09
N LEU A 201 1.31 -16.65 -1.76
CA LEU A 201 2.52 -16.87 -2.54
C LEU A 201 3.72 -17.28 -1.66
N ALA A 202 3.84 -16.71 -0.46
CA ALA A 202 4.91 -17.03 0.48
C ALA A 202 4.78 -18.44 1.10
N LEU A 203 3.58 -19.01 1.19
CA LEU A 203 3.38 -20.41 1.59
C LEU A 203 4.00 -21.41 0.60
N LEU A 204 4.08 -21.05 -0.69
CA LEU A 204 4.62 -21.91 -1.74
C LEU A 204 6.16 -22.00 -1.70
N ASP A 205 6.82 -21.11 -0.95
CA ASP A 205 8.25 -21.17 -0.70
C ASP A 205 8.61 -20.73 0.74
N PRO A 206 8.57 -21.65 1.72
CA PRO A 206 8.93 -21.35 3.11
C PRO A 206 10.35 -20.80 3.32
N ARG A 207 11.27 -20.97 2.35
CA ARG A 207 12.63 -20.39 2.42
C ARG A 207 12.57 -18.85 2.41
N TYR A 208 11.55 -18.28 1.78
CA TYR A 208 11.29 -16.84 1.80
C TYR A 208 10.84 -16.36 3.18
N ILE A 209 9.92 -17.08 3.83
CA ILE A 209 9.42 -16.75 5.18
C ILE A 209 10.58 -16.74 6.19
N ASP A 210 11.47 -17.73 6.10
CA ASP A 210 12.65 -17.84 6.96
C ASP A 210 13.62 -16.65 6.82
N GLU A 211 14.01 -16.28 5.60
CA GLU A 211 14.86 -15.11 5.33
C GLU A 211 14.19 -13.80 5.80
N LEU A 212 12.91 -13.62 5.47
CA LEU A 212 12.09 -12.47 5.83
C LEU A 212 12.05 -12.26 7.36
N VAL A 213 11.74 -13.32 8.12
CA VAL A 213 11.65 -13.28 9.58
C VAL A 213 13.01 -13.09 10.22
N ARG A 214 14.03 -13.87 9.82
CA ARG A 214 15.38 -13.83 10.40
C ARG A 214 16.08 -12.49 10.17
N HIS A 215 15.83 -11.80 9.06
CA HIS A 215 16.64 -10.63 8.70
C HIS A 215 15.85 -9.34 8.41
N HIS A 216 14.61 -9.42 7.93
CA HIS A 216 13.93 -8.26 7.33
C HIS A 216 12.72 -7.73 8.11
N VAL A 217 12.15 -8.50 9.03
CA VAL A 217 11.09 -8.03 9.93
C VAL A 217 11.68 -7.41 11.20
N GLY A 218 11.34 -6.14 11.45
CA GLY A 218 11.81 -5.34 12.58
C GLY A 218 10.94 -5.40 13.85
N GLY A 219 10.01 -6.36 13.92
CA GLY A 219 9.07 -6.56 15.04
C GLY A 219 7.61 -6.62 14.60
N HIS A 220 7.23 -5.90 13.54
CA HIS A 220 5.90 -5.99 12.93
C HIS A 220 6.03 -6.24 11.43
N LEU A 221 5.28 -7.21 10.90
CA LEU A 221 5.10 -7.42 9.45
C LEU A 221 3.65 -7.07 9.08
N LYS A 222 3.49 -6.23 8.06
CA LYS A 222 2.18 -5.92 7.47
C LYS A 222 1.74 -7.04 6.54
N THR A 223 0.53 -7.54 6.73
CA THR A 223 -0.07 -8.60 5.93
C THR A 223 -1.48 -8.20 5.49
N ALA A 224 -1.99 -8.79 4.41
CA ALA A 224 -3.31 -8.45 3.89
C ALA A 224 -4.12 -9.74 3.63
N PRO A 225 -4.99 -10.11 4.59
CA PRO A 225 -6.12 -11.03 4.37
C PRO A 225 -7.39 -10.30 3.91
N GLU A 226 -7.51 -8.98 4.15
CA GLU A 226 -8.59 -8.06 3.75
C GLU A 226 -10.00 -8.35 4.30
N HIS A 227 -10.42 -9.61 4.39
CA HIS A 227 -11.67 -10.06 5.04
C HIS A 227 -11.49 -11.48 5.61
N THR A 228 -12.52 -12.05 6.24
CA THR A 228 -12.55 -13.43 6.75
C THR A 228 -13.73 -14.25 6.23
N ASP A 229 -14.43 -13.76 5.20
CA ASP A 229 -15.68 -14.34 4.70
C ASP A 229 -15.40 -14.94 3.30
N PRO A 230 -15.64 -16.25 3.07
CA PRO A 230 -15.30 -16.88 1.80
C PRO A 230 -15.97 -16.27 0.56
N TYR A 231 -17.18 -15.72 0.68
CA TYR A 231 -17.89 -15.07 -0.44
C TYR A 231 -17.30 -13.69 -0.74
N VAL A 232 -17.04 -12.88 0.30
CA VAL A 232 -16.37 -11.58 0.15
C VAL A 232 -14.94 -11.75 -0.39
N LEU A 233 -14.20 -12.76 0.10
CA LEU A 233 -12.84 -13.07 -0.37
C LEU A 233 -12.83 -13.53 -1.83
N ALA A 234 -13.79 -14.37 -2.24
CA ALA A 234 -13.94 -14.78 -3.63
C ALA A 234 -14.21 -13.59 -4.56
N LEU A 235 -15.17 -12.72 -4.22
CA LEU A 235 -15.43 -11.46 -4.96
C LEU A 235 -14.21 -10.54 -5.00
N ALA A 236 -13.40 -10.54 -3.94
CA ALA A 236 -12.17 -9.75 -3.83
C ALA A 236 -10.97 -10.32 -4.62
N ASN A 237 -11.09 -11.50 -5.27
CA ASN A 237 -9.97 -12.28 -5.80
C ASN A 237 -8.87 -12.56 -4.76
N LYS A 238 -9.27 -12.96 -3.56
CA LYS A 238 -8.42 -13.38 -2.44
C LYS A 238 -8.65 -14.88 -2.12
N PRO A 239 -7.64 -15.59 -1.59
CA PRO A 239 -7.82 -16.96 -1.11
C PRO A 239 -8.64 -16.97 0.20
N PRO A 240 -9.16 -18.14 0.62
CA PRO A 240 -9.81 -18.32 1.93
C PRO A 240 -8.89 -17.96 3.11
N ILE A 241 -9.49 -17.58 4.24
CA ILE A 241 -8.79 -17.07 5.45
C ILE A 241 -7.79 -18.08 6.03
N GLU A 242 -8.01 -19.37 5.80
CA GLU A 242 -7.17 -20.50 6.22
C GLU A 242 -5.76 -20.41 5.61
N ASN A 243 -5.59 -19.79 4.43
CA ASN A 243 -4.26 -19.49 3.87
C ASN A 243 -3.51 -18.44 4.72
N TYR A 244 -4.22 -17.47 5.30
CA TYR A 244 -3.62 -16.51 6.21
C TYR A 244 -3.31 -17.14 7.57
N ASP A 245 -4.16 -18.03 8.08
CA ASP A 245 -3.90 -18.76 9.33
C ASP A 245 -2.68 -19.71 9.20
N ALA A 246 -2.54 -20.42 8.08
CA ALA A 246 -1.35 -21.22 7.77
C ALA A 246 -0.07 -20.36 7.70
N PHE A 247 -0.14 -19.19 7.07
CA PHE A 247 0.98 -18.23 7.07
C PHE A 247 1.28 -17.72 8.48
N CYS A 248 0.25 -17.45 9.30
CA CYS A 248 0.42 -17.06 10.69
C CYS A 248 1.14 -18.14 11.51
N ALA A 249 0.84 -19.43 11.30
CA ALA A 249 1.51 -20.54 11.96
C ALA A 249 3.01 -20.58 11.63
N LEU A 250 3.36 -20.61 10.33
CA LEU A 250 4.76 -20.64 9.87
C LEU A 250 5.54 -19.38 10.29
N PHE A 251 4.93 -18.20 10.22
CA PHE A 251 5.55 -16.95 10.66
C PHE A 251 5.88 -16.97 12.17
N ARG A 252 4.92 -17.43 13.00
CA ARG A 252 5.12 -17.57 14.45
C ARG A 252 6.21 -18.59 14.76
N GLU A 253 6.29 -19.69 14.01
CA GLU A 253 7.34 -20.70 14.16
C GLU A 253 8.73 -20.19 13.75
N ALA A 254 8.86 -19.62 12.56
CA ALA A 254 10.10 -18.99 12.11
C ALA A 254 10.58 -17.90 13.09
N SER A 255 9.65 -17.17 13.73
CA SER A 255 9.98 -16.13 14.73
C SER A 255 10.56 -16.73 16.01
N ARG A 256 9.96 -17.81 16.52
CA ARG A 256 10.53 -18.58 17.65
C ARG A 256 11.90 -19.14 17.31
N ASN A 257 12.03 -19.77 16.14
CA ASN A 257 13.28 -20.39 15.66
C ASN A 257 14.39 -19.35 15.39
N ALA A 258 14.02 -18.10 15.11
CA ALA A 258 14.94 -16.96 15.00
C ALA A 258 15.26 -16.28 16.35
N GLY A 259 14.66 -16.72 17.46
CA GLY A 259 14.82 -16.10 18.78
C GLY A 259 14.19 -14.72 18.89
N LYS A 260 13.12 -14.43 18.14
CA LYS A 260 12.53 -13.08 18.04
C LYS A 260 11.07 -13.01 18.48
N GLU A 261 10.76 -11.94 19.21
CA GLU A 261 9.41 -11.44 19.40
C GLU A 261 8.99 -10.65 18.14
N GLN A 262 8.02 -11.17 17.38
CA GLN A 262 7.48 -10.53 16.18
C GLN A 262 5.96 -10.74 16.06
N TYR A 263 5.30 -9.76 15.44
CA TYR A 263 3.85 -9.69 15.32
C TYR A 263 3.40 -9.46 13.88
N LEU A 264 2.24 -10.02 13.53
CA LEU A 264 1.56 -9.74 12.28
C LEU A 264 0.52 -8.63 12.48
N VAL A 265 0.50 -7.67 11.55
CA VAL A 265 -0.47 -6.58 11.50
C VAL A 265 -1.35 -6.81 10.27
N PRO A 266 -2.52 -7.45 10.41
CA PRO A 266 -3.42 -7.68 9.28
C PRO A 266 -4.13 -6.39 8.88
N TYR A 267 -4.16 -6.17 7.57
CA TYR A 267 -4.94 -5.13 6.91
C TYR A 267 -6.30 -5.72 6.53
N LEU A 268 -7.36 -5.18 7.13
CA LEU A 268 -8.76 -5.56 6.89
C LEU A 268 -9.54 -4.37 6.33
N ILE A 269 -10.48 -4.64 5.43
CA ILE A 269 -11.23 -3.66 4.65
C ILE A 269 -12.74 -3.82 4.91
N ALA A 270 -13.34 -2.84 5.59
CA ALA A 270 -14.79 -2.76 5.76
C ALA A 270 -15.48 -2.29 4.47
N GLY A 271 -16.66 -2.83 4.16
CA GLY A 271 -17.49 -2.36 3.04
C GLY A 271 -17.04 -2.79 1.64
N LEU A 272 -16.26 -3.88 1.52
CA LEU A 272 -16.04 -4.57 0.24
C LEU A 272 -17.38 -5.05 -0.37
N PRO A 273 -17.49 -5.23 -1.70
CA PRO A 273 -18.66 -5.88 -2.30
C PRO A 273 -18.92 -7.26 -1.68
N GLY A 274 -20.18 -7.57 -1.40
CA GLY A 274 -20.62 -8.74 -0.64
C GLY A 274 -20.55 -8.59 0.89
N SER A 275 -19.80 -7.62 1.43
CA SER A 275 -19.64 -7.42 2.87
C SER A 275 -20.90 -6.83 3.50
N THR A 276 -21.52 -7.58 4.41
CA THR A 276 -22.69 -7.17 5.20
C THR A 276 -22.30 -6.91 6.67
N LEU A 277 -23.22 -6.35 7.46
CA LEU A 277 -23.04 -6.32 8.93
C LEU A 277 -22.78 -7.72 9.52
N ARG A 278 -23.44 -8.78 9.01
CA ARG A 278 -23.24 -10.16 9.52
C ARG A 278 -21.85 -10.69 9.22
N SER A 279 -21.35 -10.54 8.00
CA SER A 279 -19.99 -10.98 7.65
C SER A 279 -18.92 -10.19 8.43
N MET A 280 -19.16 -8.90 8.70
CA MET A 280 -18.26 -8.08 9.53
C MET A 280 -18.32 -8.40 11.03
N VAL A 281 -19.41 -8.97 11.54
CA VAL A 281 -19.45 -9.53 12.90
C VAL A 281 -18.55 -10.76 13.00
N GLU A 282 -18.54 -11.63 12.00
CA GLU A 282 -17.63 -12.78 11.97
C GLU A 282 -16.15 -12.36 11.83
N VAL A 283 -15.85 -11.27 11.09
CA VAL A 283 -14.50 -10.65 11.10
C VAL A 283 -14.13 -10.17 12.52
N ALA A 284 -15.05 -9.53 13.24
CA ALA A 284 -14.81 -9.07 14.61
C ALA A 284 -14.62 -10.23 15.61
N LEU A 285 -15.32 -11.34 15.41
CA LEU A 285 -15.14 -12.58 16.18
C LEU A 285 -13.78 -13.24 15.88
N TYR A 286 -13.37 -13.35 14.61
CA TYR A 286 -12.06 -13.84 14.21
C TYR A 286 -10.93 -12.99 14.82
N LEU A 287 -11.06 -11.66 14.77
CA LEU A 287 -10.13 -10.72 15.40
C LEU A 287 -10.02 -10.97 16.91
N LYS A 288 -11.16 -11.11 17.61
CA LYS A 288 -11.19 -11.39 19.04
C LYS A 288 -10.55 -12.75 19.39
N ALA A 289 -10.89 -13.80 18.65
CA ALA A 289 -10.37 -15.16 18.86
C ALA A 289 -8.85 -15.23 18.69
N ASN A 290 -8.30 -14.52 17.70
CA ASN A 290 -6.85 -14.43 17.48
C ASN A 290 -6.14 -13.35 18.33
N HIS A 291 -6.86 -12.71 19.26
CA HIS A 291 -6.38 -11.60 20.11
C HIS A 291 -5.86 -10.36 19.34
N ILE A 292 -6.32 -10.18 18.11
CA ILE A 292 -5.91 -9.09 17.20
C ILE A 292 -6.71 -7.83 17.51
N ARG A 293 -6.01 -6.69 17.64
CA ARG A 293 -6.59 -5.37 17.87
C ARG A 293 -5.99 -4.35 16.89
N PRO A 294 -6.60 -4.14 15.72
CA PRO A 294 -6.04 -3.23 14.71
C PRO A 294 -6.10 -1.76 15.15
N GLU A 295 -4.96 -1.06 15.16
CA GLU A 295 -4.93 0.40 15.38
C GLU A 295 -5.25 1.20 14.09
N GLN A 296 -5.23 0.55 12.93
CA GLN A 296 -5.49 1.14 11.61
C GLN A 296 -6.37 0.17 10.83
N VAL A 297 -7.49 0.66 10.30
CA VAL A 297 -8.49 -0.12 9.56
C VAL A 297 -8.89 0.65 8.30
N GLN A 298 -9.13 -0.07 7.21
CA GLN A 298 -9.50 0.54 5.94
C GLN A 298 -11.01 0.45 5.71
N GLU A 299 -11.58 1.49 5.11
CA GLU A 299 -12.88 1.39 4.42
C GLU A 299 -12.64 1.22 2.92
N PHE A 300 -13.45 0.41 2.25
CA PHE A 300 -13.35 0.28 0.80
C PHE A 300 -13.65 1.62 0.11
N ILE A 301 -12.75 2.02 -0.78
CA ILE A 301 -12.86 3.19 -1.65
C ILE A 301 -12.96 2.64 -3.08
N PRO A 302 -14.10 2.77 -3.77
CA PRO A 302 -14.29 2.18 -5.10
C PRO A 302 -13.47 2.95 -6.15
N GLY A 303 -12.37 2.37 -6.62
CA GLY A 303 -11.54 2.96 -7.67
C GLY A 303 -12.17 2.83 -9.07
N PRO A 304 -11.92 3.79 -9.97
CA PRO A 304 -12.26 3.64 -11.38
C PRO A 304 -11.44 2.48 -11.99
N PHE A 305 -12.02 1.75 -12.93
CA PHE A 305 -11.44 0.55 -13.54
C PHE A 305 -11.08 -0.59 -12.56
N GLU A 306 -11.61 -0.61 -11.33
CA GLU A 306 -11.50 -1.77 -10.43
C GLU A 306 -12.76 -2.66 -10.56
N LEU A 307 -12.61 -3.99 -10.51
CA LEU A 307 -13.76 -4.90 -10.56
C LEU A 307 -14.68 -4.71 -9.36
N ALA A 308 -14.11 -4.54 -8.16
CA ALA A 308 -14.85 -4.24 -6.94
C ALA A 308 -15.47 -2.83 -6.98
N GLY A 309 -14.81 -1.87 -7.66
CA GLY A 309 -15.38 -0.55 -7.93
C GLY A 309 -16.60 -0.64 -8.86
N CYS A 310 -16.52 -1.48 -9.90
CA CYS A 310 -17.65 -1.77 -10.78
C CYS A 310 -18.81 -2.39 -10.00
N MET A 311 -18.55 -3.46 -9.23
CA MET A 311 -19.55 -4.10 -8.36
C MET A 311 -20.25 -3.07 -7.45
N TYR A 312 -19.47 -2.18 -6.82
CA TYR A 312 -20.00 -1.14 -5.95
C TYR A 312 -20.98 -0.19 -6.65
N TYR A 313 -20.75 0.18 -7.91
CA TYR A 313 -21.64 1.10 -8.62
C TYR A 313 -22.79 0.42 -9.37
N THR A 314 -22.68 -0.86 -9.72
CA THR A 314 -23.72 -1.59 -10.47
C THR A 314 -24.58 -2.51 -9.61
N GLY A 315 -24.12 -2.92 -8.42
CA GLY A 315 -24.72 -4.02 -7.67
C GLY A 315 -24.55 -5.38 -8.36
N ILE A 316 -23.63 -5.51 -9.33
CA ILE A 316 -23.46 -6.70 -10.18
C ILE A 316 -21.97 -7.05 -10.30
N ASP A 317 -21.61 -8.31 -10.08
CA ASP A 317 -20.30 -8.86 -10.43
C ASP A 317 -20.14 -8.88 -11.97
N PRO A 318 -19.21 -8.09 -12.53
CA PRO A 318 -19.02 -8.03 -13.98
C PRO A 318 -18.41 -9.32 -14.58
N THR A 319 -18.03 -10.31 -13.77
CA THR A 319 -17.42 -11.57 -14.23
C THR A 319 -18.43 -12.71 -14.34
N SER A 320 -19.36 -12.86 -13.39
CA SER A 320 -20.43 -13.87 -13.42
C SER A 320 -21.82 -13.32 -13.79
N GLY A 321 -22.00 -12.00 -13.85
CA GLY A 321 -23.28 -11.34 -14.14
C GLY A 321 -24.30 -11.41 -13.01
N LYS A 322 -23.92 -11.89 -11.82
CA LYS A 322 -24.78 -12.03 -10.65
C LYS A 322 -24.87 -10.75 -9.84
N GLU A 323 -26.02 -10.54 -9.19
CA GLU A 323 -26.18 -9.48 -8.20
C GLU A 323 -25.24 -9.68 -7.00
N VAL A 324 -24.75 -8.57 -6.45
CA VAL A 324 -23.82 -8.48 -5.33
C VAL A 324 -24.27 -7.36 -4.40
N TYR A 325 -24.51 -7.67 -3.13
CA TYR A 325 -24.84 -6.68 -2.11
C TYR A 325 -23.68 -5.66 -1.91
N THR A 326 -24.00 -4.38 -1.77
CA THR A 326 -23.03 -3.28 -1.65
C THR A 326 -23.42 -2.26 -0.59
N ALA A 327 -22.52 -2.01 0.37
CA ALA A 327 -22.76 -1.06 1.46
C ALA A 327 -22.61 0.41 1.00
N HIS A 328 -23.61 0.96 0.31
CA HIS A 328 -23.62 2.35 -0.14
C HIS A 328 -23.80 3.36 1.02
N GLY A 329 -24.65 3.03 1.99
CA GLY A 329 -25.05 3.96 3.04
C GLY A 329 -23.92 4.28 4.01
N GLN A 330 -23.59 5.58 4.18
CA GLN A 330 -22.58 6.05 5.14
C GLN A 330 -22.80 5.47 6.55
N ARG A 331 -24.07 5.32 6.95
CA ARG A 331 -24.48 4.69 8.21
C ARG A 331 -23.96 3.26 8.33
N GLU A 332 -24.22 2.39 7.35
CA GLU A 332 -23.76 0.99 7.41
C GLU A 332 -22.24 0.87 7.26
N ARG A 333 -21.62 1.64 6.35
CA ARG A 333 -20.16 1.67 6.19
C ARG A 333 -19.45 1.98 7.52
N ARG A 334 -19.98 2.96 8.27
CA ARG A 334 -19.51 3.33 9.62
C ARG A 334 -19.68 2.20 10.63
N LEU A 335 -20.81 1.48 10.60
CA LEU A 335 -21.06 0.31 11.46
C LEU A 335 -20.12 -0.87 11.13
N GLN A 336 -19.89 -1.17 9.85
CA GLN A 336 -18.92 -2.17 9.41
C GLN A 336 -17.50 -1.80 9.86
N LYS A 337 -17.08 -0.53 9.72
CA LYS A 337 -15.80 -0.03 10.24
C LYS A 337 -15.67 -0.18 11.75
N ALA A 338 -16.75 0.12 12.50
CA ALA A 338 -16.76 0.01 13.96
C ALA A 338 -16.52 -1.43 14.44
N LEU A 339 -17.00 -2.45 13.70
CA LEU A 339 -16.77 -3.86 14.03
C LEU A 339 -15.28 -4.26 13.98
N LEU A 340 -14.48 -3.70 13.07
CA LEU A 340 -13.02 -3.89 13.07
C LEU A 340 -12.33 -3.27 14.32
N LEU A 341 -13.00 -2.30 14.94
CA LEU A 341 -12.56 -1.55 16.12
C LEU A 341 -13.36 -1.93 17.38
N TYR A 342 -13.93 -3.14 17.43
CA TYR A 342 -14.79 -3.64 18.52
C TYR A 342 -14.24 -3.45 19.95
N HIS A 343 -12.90 -3.36 20.07
CA HIS A 343 -12.16 -3.26 21.31
C HIS A 343 -11.95 -1.81 21.79
N ASP A 344 -12.26 -0.80 20.97
CA ASP A 344 -12.10 0.62 21.32
C ASP A 344 -13.40 1.20 21.91
N PRO A 345 -13.38 1.68 23.17
CA PRO A 345 -14.49 2.40 23.80
C PRO A 345 -15.18 3.47 22.95
N ALA A 346 -14.45 4.16 22.07
CA ALA A 346 -15.00 5.21 21.21
C ALA A 346 -16.06 4.67 20.21
N TYR A 347 -15.95 3.40 19.81
CA TYR A 347 -16.83 2.77 18.82
C TYR A 347 -17.94 1.92 19.45
N TYR A 348 -17.98 1.76 20.78
CA TYR A 348 -18.91 0.87 21.50
C TYR A 348 -20.38 1.05 21.09
N HIS A 349 -20.85 2.29 20.90
CA HIS A 349 -22.24 2.56 20.52
C HIS A 349 -22.56 2.14 19.08
N ASP A 350 -21.59 2.28 18.17
CA ASP A 350 -21.74 1.84 16.78
C ASP A 350 -21.64 0.32 16.68
N VAL A 351 -20.73 -0.32 17.40
CA VAL A 351 -20.64 -1.79 17.50
C VAL A 351 -21.93 -2.36 18.09
N LYS A 352 -22.47 -1.75 19.16
CA LYS A 352 -23.75 -2.15 19.76
C LYS A 352 -24.95 -1.97 18.82
N SER A 353 -24.88 -1.03 17.88
CA SER A 353 -25.92 -0.85 16.85
C SER A 353 -25.76 -1.89 15.73
N ALA A 354 -24.53 -2.10 15.26
CA ALA A 354 -24.18 -3.11 14.26
C ALA A 354 -24.57 -4.52 14.69
N LEU A 355 -24.36 -4.88 15.96
CA LEU A 355 -24.77 -6.17 16.53
C LEU A 355 -26.28 -6.35 16.55
N LYS A 356 -27.07 -5.31 16.89
CA LYS A 356 -28.54 -5.37 16.85
C LYS A 356 -29.07 -5.54 15.43
N GLU A 357 -28.50 -4.81 14.48
CA GLU A 357 -28.89 -4.86 13.07
C GLU A 357 -28.43 -6.16 12.37
N ALA A 358 -27.40 -6.82 12.91
CA ALA A 358 -26.99 -8.18 12.52
C ALA A 358 -27.80 -9.29 13.23
N HIS A 359 -28.69 -8.95 14.18
CA HIS A 359 -29.38 -9.87 15.10
C HIS A 359 -28.41 -10.76 15.91
N ARG A 360 -27.39 -10.12 16.49
CA ARG A 360 -26.30 -10.72 17.27
C ARG A 360 -26.15 -10.10 18.66
N GLU A 361 -27.28 -9.82 19.32
CA GLU A 361 -27.30 -9.37 20.72
C GLU A 361 -26.70 -10.38 21.73
N ASP A 362 -26.55 -11.65 21.35
CA ASP A 362 -25.78 -12.66 22.11
C ASP A 362 -24.33 -12.23 22.39
N LEU A 363 -23.78 -11.38 21.52
CA LEU A 363 -22.44 -10.83 21.65
C LEU A 363 -22.35 -9.58 22.55
N ILE A 364 -23.43 -9.21 23.24
CA ILE A 364 -23.51 -8.04 24.14
C ILE A 364 -23.65 -8.52 25.59
N GLY A 365 -22.55 -8.56 26.33
CA GLY A 365 -22.55 -9.09 27.69
C GLY A 365 -21.16 -9.18 28.28
N ASP A 366 -21.07 -9.54 29.55
CA ASP A 366 -19.80 -9.55 30.30
C ASP A 366 -19.18 -10.96 30.40
N GLY A 367 -19.70 -11.92 29.61
CA GLY A 367 -19.19 -13.28 29.49
C GLY A 367 -18.04 -13.42 28.48
N PRO A 368 -17.26 -14.52 28.53
CA PRO A 368 -16.03 -14.67 27.75
C PRO A 368 -16.26 -14.63 26.23
N ASN A 369 -17.43 -15.05 25.74
CA ASN A 369 -17.75 -15.10 24.32
C ASN A 369 -18.24 -13.76 23.76
N CYS A 370 -18.84 -12.89 24.58
CA CYS A 370 -19.45 -11.63 24.15
C CYS A 370 -18.42 -10.66 23.54
N LEU A 371 -18.71 -10.06 22.38
CA LEU A 371 -17.80 -9.17 21.66
C LEU A 371 -17.60 -7.83 22.39
N ILE A 372 -18.65 -7.32 23.03
CA ILE A 372 -18.63 -6.09 23.83
C ILE A 372 -19.34 -6.28 25.18
N PRO A 373 -18.95 -5.55 26.25
CA PRO A 373 -19.61 -5.60 27.56
C PRO A 373 -21.10 -5.21 27.51
N SER A 374 -21.86 -5.56 28.57
CA SER A 374 -23.28 -5.23 28.67
C SER A 374 -23.54 -3.72 28.72
N ARG A 375 -22.63 -2.99 29.38
CA ARG A 375 -22.66 -1.54 29.63
C ARG A 375 -21.48 -0.84 28.93
N PRO A 376 -21.62 0.42 28.49
CA PRO A 376 -20.48 1.16 27.94
C PRO A 376 -19.37 1.28 29.00
N PRO A 377 -18.08 1.10 28.62
CA PRO A 377 -16.97 1.42 29.51
C PRO A 377 -17.05 2.89 29.94
N SER A 378 -16.68 3.18 31.20
CA SER A 378 -16.80 4.54 31.74
C SER A 378 -15.98 5.56 30.93
N LYS A 379 -16.42 6.84 30.91
CA LYS A 379 -15.66 7.93 30.27
C LYS A 379 -14.20 7.94 30.75
N GLU A 380 -13.97 7.67 32.03
CA GLU A 380 -12.64 7.59 32.59
C GLU A 380 -11.85 6.38 32.09
N HIS A 381 -12.47 5.21 31.90
CA HIS A 381 -11.81 4.05 31.30
C HIS A 381 -11.46 4.29 29.82
N ALA A 382 -12.33 4.96 29.05
CA ALA A 382 -12.05 5.38 27.68
C ALA A 382 -10.88 6.39 27.59
N LEU A 383 -10.85 7.38 28.49
CA LEU A 383 -9.74 8.32 28.63
C LEU A 383 -8.44 7.62 29.09
N ARG A 384 -8.54 6.67 30.02
CA ARG A 384 -7.40 5.84 30.47
C ARG A 384 -6.89 4.92 29.36
N GLN A 385 -7.73 4.37 28.48
CA GLN A 385 -7.26 3.56 27.35
C GLN A 385 -6.63 4.41 26.25
N THR A 386 -7.27 5.49 25.80
CA THR A 386 -6.70 6.40 24.78
C THR A 386 -5.40 7.06 25.25
N SER A 387 -5.31 7.44 26.53
CA SER A 387 -4.05 7.91 27.12
C SER A 387 -3.02 6.78 27.35
N ARG A 388 -3.44 5.54 27.66
CA ARG A 388 -2.56 4.36 27.71
C ARG A 388 -1.98 4.02 26.34
N VAL A 389 -2.73 4.14 25.24
CA VAL A 389 -2.20 3.98 23.87
C VAL A 389 -1.19 5.10 23.56
N LYS A 390 -1.52 6.37 23.85
CA LYS A 390 -0.55 7.48 23.71
C LYS A 390 0.71 7.28 24.58
N ARG A 391 0.58 6.71 25.78
CA ARG A 391 1.69 6.41 26.70
C ARG A 391 2.49 5.19 26.23
N LEU A 392 1.86 4.14 25.72
CA LEU A 392 2.53 2.96 25.14
C LEU A 392 3.34 3.34 23.89
N ARG A 393 2.77 4.15 22.98
CA ARG A 393 3.52 4.69 21.83
C ARG A 393 4.72 5.55 22.28
N ARG A 394 4.57 6.37 23.32
CA ARG A 394 5.66 7.18 23.90
C ARG A 394 6.71 6.32 24.62
N ASN A 395 6.29 5.25 25.29
CA ASN A 395 7.19 4.29 25.95
C ASN A 395 7.95 3.46 24.91
N GLN A 396 7.29 2.80 23.94
CA GLN A 396 7.95 2.06 22.86
C GLN A 396 8.98 2.91 22.10
N ALA A 397 8.72 4.21 21.90
CA ALA A 397 9.72 5.13 21.33
C ALA A 397 10.93 5.32 22.28
N ARG A 398 10.71 5.51 23.58
CA ARG A 398 11.76 5.60 24.61
C ARG A 398 12.54 4.29 24.78
N ASP A 399 11.85 3.16 24.79
CA ASP A 399 12.42 1.83 25.00
C ASP A 399 13.26 1.40 23.79
N ARG A 400 12.85 1.78 22.56
CA ARG A 400 13.70 1.72 21.38
C ARG A 400 14.97 2.57 21.54
N ILE A 401 14.87 3.81 22.00
CA ILE A 401 16.03 4.68 22.23
C ILE A 401 16.98 4.07 23.27
N VAL A 402 16.46 3.52 24.38
CA VAL A 402 17.27 2.88 25.43
C VAL A 402 17.92 1.58 24.94
N ALA A 403 17.21 0.77 24.14
CA ALA A 403 17.77 -0.44 23.53
C ALA A 403 18.86 -0.10 22.48
N GLU A 404 18.65 0.95 21.67
CA GLU A 404 19.66 1.47 20.75
C GLU A 404 20.88 2.03 21.48
N GLN A 405 20.69 2.73 22.60
CA GLN A 405 21.79 3.23 23.45
C GLN A 405 22.61 2.07 24.04
N LYS A 406 21.97 1.09 24.69
CA LYS A 406 22.67 -0.10 25.23
C LYS A 406 23.40 -0.88 24.14
N ARG A 407 22.80 -1.02 22.95
CA ARG A 407 23.42 -1.72 21.81
C ARG A 407 24.58 -0.93 21.20
N ALA A 408 24.51 0.40 21.15
CA ALA A 408 25.62 1.25 20.72
C ALA A 408 26.79 1.17 21.72
N GLN A 409 26.49 1.23 23.02
CA GLN A 409 27.47 1.13 24.09
C GLN A 409 28.23 -0.22 24.07
N PHE A 410 27.50 -1.33 23.96
CA PHE A 410 28.10 -2.67 23.78
C PHE A 410 28.97 -2.78 22.51
N LEU A 411 28.57 -2.13 21.40
CA LEU A 411 29.36 -2.10 20.15
C LEU A 411 30.60 -1.18 20.23
N GLU A 412 30.63 -0.23 21.16
CA GLU A 412 31.77 0.65 21.42
C GLU A 412 32.78 -0.04 22.36
N GLU A 413 32.28 -0.70 23.41
CA GLU A 413 33.04 -1.57 24.33
C GLU A 413 33.64 -2.79 23.61
N SER A 414 32.99 -3.32 22.57
CA SER A 414 33.45 -4.47 21.78
C SER A 414 34.46 -4.11 20.65
N ARG A 415 34.96 -2.87 20.58
CA ARG A 415 35.93 -2.48 19.54
C ARG A 415 37.37 -2.86 19.92
N PRO A 416 38.11 -3.62 19.08
CA PRO A 416 39.54 -3.82 19.31
C PRO A 416 40.32 -2.50 19.12
N PRO A 417 41.41 -2.27 19.87
CA PRO A 417 42.15 -1.01 19.83
C PRO A 417 42.82 -0.79 18.48
N ILE A 418 42.55 0.37 17.88
CA ILE A 418 43.13 0.79 16.59
C ILE A 418 44.61 1.16 16.80
N LYS A 419 45.53 0.38 16.22
CA LYS A 419 46.95 0.74 16.18
C LYS A 419 47.15 1.98 15.30
N PRO A 420 47.99 2.96 15.72
CA PRO A 420 48.24 4.16 14.91
C PRO A 420 48.98 3.80 13.61
N PRO A 421 48.77 4.57 12.51
CA PRO A 421 49.38 4.29 11.22
C PRO A 421 50.90 4.49 11.26
N LEU A 422 51.62 3.55 10.64
CA LEU A 422 53.07 3.66 10.42
C LEU A 422 53.37 4.81 9.45
N LYS A 423 54.38 5.63 9.78
CA LYS A 423 54.86 6.69 8.89
C LYS A 423 55.62 6.08 7.70
N PRO A 424 55.45 6.58 6.47
CA PRO A 424 56.25 6.12 5.32
C PRO A 424 57.73 6.50 5.48
N PRO A 425 58.66 5.72 4.91
CA PRO A 425 60.10 5.94 5.06
C PRO A 425 60.59 7.20 4.31
N PHE A 426 61.51 7.92 4.94
CA PHE A 426 62.07 9.17 4.43
C PHE A 426 63.15 8.89 3.36
N GLN A 427 62.89 9.18 2.09
CA GLN A 427 63.94 9.16 1.06
C GLN A 427 64.79 10.43 1.14
N LYS A 428 66.12 10.28 1.27
CA LYS A 428 67.09 11.37 1.19
C LYS A 428 67.48 11.63 -0.26
N THR A 429 66.92 12.66 -0.90
CA THR A 429 67.48 13.23 -2.13
C THR A 429 68.53 14.30 -1.76
N GLN A 430 69.69 14.25 -2.40
CA GLN A 430 70.79 15.18 -2.16
C GLN A 430 70.57 16.48 -2.93
N ARG A 431 70.97 17.63 -2.35
CA ARG A 431 70.99 18.93 -3.03
C ARG A 431 72.38 19.19 -3.63
N PRO A 432 72.49 19.56 -4.92
CA PRO A 432 73.62 20.34 -5.42
C PRO A 432 73.68 21.71 -4.73
N ARG A 433 74.87 22.34 -4.73
CA ARG A 433 75.12 23.65 -4.10
C ARG A 433 75.12 24.78 -5.14
N THR A 434 74.62 25.94 -4.68
CA THR A 434 75.03 27.32 -5.04
C THR A 434 75.26 27.69 -6.51
N GLN A 435 74.55 28.73 -6.95
CA GLN A 435 75.22 30.00 -7.30
C GLN A 435 74.27 31.19 -7.09
N SER A 436 74.85 32.40 -7.04
CA SER A 436 74.17 33.68 -6.80
C SER A 436 74.05 34.48 -8.09
N GLY A 437 72.93 35.17 -8.28
CA GLY A 437 72.76 36.16 -9.33
C GLY A 437 71.56 37.07 -9.06
N ASP A 438 71.77 38.38 -9.16
CA ASP A 438 70.69 39.36 -9.20
C ASP A 438 69.93 39.26 -10.52
N GLU A 439 68.59 39.29 -10.51
CA GLU A 439 67.88 40.01 -11.56
C GLU A 439 66.48 40.52 -11.18
N LYS A 440 66.10 41.59 -11.89
CA LYS A 440 65.08 42.59 -11.58
C LYS A 440 63.65 42.03 -11.51
N ARG A 441 62.87 42.56 -10.56
CA ARG A 441 61.41 42.46 -10.49
C ARG A 441 60.74 43.49 -11.43
N PRO A 442 59.87 43.09 -12.36
CA PRO A 442 58.95 43.99 -13.04
C PRO A 442 57.65 44.22 -12.23
N GLU A 443 56.93 45.30 -12.52
CA GLU A 443 55.62 45.64 -11.94
C GLU A 443 54.45 45.41 -12.92
N ARG A 444 53.23 45.50 -12.36
CA ARG A 444 51.92 45.89 -12.96
C ARG A 444 50.86 44.83 -13.21
N PHE A 445 49.62 45.35 -13.24
CA PHE A 445 48.31 44.75 -13.52
C PHE A 445 47.86 43.66 -12.52
N GLU A 446 47.24 44.04 -11.39
CA GLU A 446 45.87 44.60 -11.19
C GLU A 446 44.78 43.50 -11.21
N HIS A 447 43.99 43.23 -10.16
CA HIS A 447 43.20 44.08 -9.24
C HIS A 447 41.73 44.31 -9.66
N ARG A 448 41.00 43.19 -9.85
CA ARG A 448 39.53 43.10 -9.79
C ARG A 448 39.08 41.90 -8.92
N GLU A 449 37.78 41.72 -8.75
CA GLU A 449 37.12 40.59 -8.03
C GLU A 449 37.32 40.47 -6.50
N ARG A 450 37.78 41.53 -5.79
CA ARG A 450 37.85 41.51 -4.31
C ARG A 450 37.14 42.62 -3.53
N GLN A 451 36.38 43.50 -4.19
CA GLN A 451 35.61 44.57 -3.50
C GLN A 451 34.08 44.34 -3.45
N GLU A 452 33.46 43.71 -4.46
CA GLU A 452 31.99 43.64 -4.56
C GLU A 452 31.27 42.80 -3.47
N PHE A 453 31.99 42.02 -2.67
CA PHE A 453 31.41 41.10 -1.69
C PHE A 453 31.30 41.65 -0.24
N ARG A 454 31.58 42.94 -0.01
CA ARG A 454 31.52 43.55 1.36
C ARG A 454 30.47 44.65 1.58
N GLU A 455 29.90 45.25 0.54
CA GLU A 455 29.05 46.45 0.67
C GLU A 455 27.53 46.17 0.56
N ARG A 456 27.08 44.97 0.96
CA ARG A 456 25.64 44.59 1.04
C ARG A 456 25.17 44.17 2.44
N ARG A 457 25.78 44.73 3.48
CA ARG A 457 25.30 44.70 4.88
C ARG A 457 25.50 46.08 5.48
N GLU A 458 24.50 46.56 6.24
CA GLU A 458 24.19 47.99 6.51
C GLU A 458 23.53 48.67 5.29
N ARG A 459 22.44 49.46 5.40
CA ARG A 459 21.74 50.10 6.56
C ARG A 459 20.18 50.04 6.41
N PRO A 460 19.33 50.68 7.24
CA PRO A 460 18.03 50.10 7.66
C PRO A 460 16.76 50.59 6.91
N GLN A 461 15.63 49.99 7.29
CA GLN A 461 14.26 50.38 6.90
C GLN A 461 13.85 51.76 7.46
N ARG A 462 12.99 52.47 6.72
CA ARG A 462 12.08 53.52 7.23
C ARG A 462 10.87 53.73 6.31
N ASP A 463 9.90 54.48 6.83
CA ASP A 463 8.48 54.46 6.45
C ASP A 463 8.07 55.43 5.31
N GLY A 464 6.80 55.36 4.90
CA GLY A 464 6.12 56.29 3.98
C GLY A 464 5.94 55.78 2.53
N GLU A 465 4.92 56.12 1.75
CA GLU A 465 3.50 56.48 1.93
C GLU A 465 2.99 56.88 0.51
N ARG A 466 1.89 56.26 0.03
CA ARG A 466 0.86 56.78 -0.92
C ARG A 466 1.22 57.40 -2.31
N SER A 467 0.16 57.54 -3.13
CA SER A 467 0.04 58.23 -4.46
C SER A 467 0.87 57.65 -5.63
N SER A 468 0.30 57.11 -6.73
CA SER A 468 -0.66 57.61 -7.75
C SER A 468 0.06 58.24 -8.97
N GLU A 469 -0.39 58.16 -10.23
CA GLU A 469 -1.74 57.97 -10.81
C GLU A 469 -1.79 57.07 -12.09
N ARG A 470 -3.02 56.73 -12.52
CA ARG A 470 -3.62 56.65 -13.91
C ARG A 470 -2.78 56.21 -15.13
N ALA A 471 -3.34 55.58 -16.17
CA ALA A 471 -4.65 54.94 -16.48
C ALA A 471 -4.46 54.09 -17.78
N SER A 472 -5.38 53.27 -18.30
CA SER A 472 -6.78 52.90 -17.97
C SER A 472 -6.92 51.35 -18.10
N GLY A 473 -8.04 50.64 -18.38
CA GLY A 473 -9.43 50.93 -18.76
C GLY A 473 -9.92 49.85 -19.76
N ARG A 474 -11.16 49.34 -19.77
CA ARG A 474 -12.37 49.60 -18.95
C ARG A 474 -13.00 48.26 -18.50
N SER A 475 -13.91 48.35 -17.53
CA SER A 475 -14.99 47.39 -17.24
C SER A 475 -16.27 48.23 -16.98
N PRO A 476 -17.41 47.69 -16.52
CA PRO A 476 -17.86 46.28 -16.41
C PRO A 476 -19.25 46.10 -17.07
N GLU A 477 -19.95 44.99 -16.78
CA GLU A 477 -21.20 45.14 -16.02
C GLU A 477 -21.48 43.93 -15.11
N ARG A 478 -22.36 44.11 -14.12
CA ARG A 478 -22.45 43.28 -12.91
C ARG A 478 -23.83 43.44 -12.27
N ARG A 479 -24.47 42.34 -11.84
CA ARG A 479 -25.53 42.41 -10.80
C ARG A 479 -25.64 41.12 -9.98
N GLU A 480 -26.00 41.31 -8.72
CA GLU A 480 -26.18 40.28 -7.69
C GLU A 480 -27.65 40.18 -7.27
N HIS A 481 -27.90 39.19 -6.39
CA HIS A 481 -29.07 38.95 -5.54
C HIS A 481 -29.92 37.74 -5.93
N ARG A 482 -30.50 36.95 -5.02
CA ARG A 482 -30.27 36.58 -3.59
C ARG A 482 -31.51 35.73 -3.25
N SER A 483 -31.36 34.68 -2.43
CA SER A 483 -32.40 34.08 -1.54
C SER A 483 -33.82 33.79 -2.07
N GLY A 484 -34.28 32.53 -1.98
CA GLY A 484 -35.70 32.18 -2.07
C GLY A 484 -35.99 30.72 -1.68
N SER A 485 -36.96 30.52 -0.78
CA SER A 485 -37.43 29.22 -0.30
C SER A 485 -38.45 28.55 -1.26
N GLY A 486 -38.56 27.22 -1.21
CA GLY A 486 -39.75 26.50 -1.73
C GLY A 486 -40.92 26.51 -0.73
N PRO A 487 -41.92 25.61 -0.82
CA PRO A 487 -42.10 24.48 -1.77
C PRO A 487 -43.48 24.48 -2.48
N GLN A 488 -43.75 23.52 -3.40
CA GLN A 488 -45.02 22.74 -3.49
C GLN A 488 -45.12 21.77 -4.71
N ARG A 489 -46.11 20.87 -4.62
CA ARG A 489 -46.72 19.94 -5.61
C ARG A 489 -48.25 19.94 -5.30
N PRO A 490 -49.17 19.38 -6.12
CA PRO A 490 -49.04 18.75 -7.45
C PRO A 490 -50.03 19.35 -8.50
N GLY A 491 -50.15 18.73 -9.68
CA GLY A 491 -51.24 18.95 -10.65
C GLY A 491 -51.27 17.84 -11.71
N ALA A 492 -52.47 17.43 -12.17
CA ALA A 492 -52.64 16.34 -13.14
C ALA A 492 -53.93 16.47 -13.97
N SER A 493 -53.84 16.12 -15.26
CA SER A 493 -54.90 15.87 -16.26
C SER A 493 -54.17 15.40 -17.54
N ASP A 494 -54.46 14.24 -18.13
CA ASP A 494 -55.60 13.93 -19.02
C ASP A 494 -55.57 14.71 -20.37
N SER A 495 -55.94 14.14 -21.52
CA SER A 495 -56.86 13.00 -21.75
C SER A 495 -56.65 12.26 -23.11
N SER A 496 -57.07 10.97 -23.15
CA SER A 496 -57.71 10.25 -24.30
C SER A 496 -56.97 10.11 -25.66
N THR A 497 -57.24 9.16 -26.58
CA THR A 497 -58.28 8.13 -26.83
C THR A 497 -57.61 6.82 -27.35
N GLY A 498 -58.23 5.64 -27.58
CA GLY A 498 -59.58 5.12 -27.28
C GLY A 498 -59.96 3.86 -28.13
N GLY A 499 -60.57 2.82 -27.51
CA GLY A 499 -61.14 1.60 -28.15
C GLY A 499 -60.40 0.29 -27.78
N ASP A 500 -60.97 -0.81 -27.25
CA ASP A 500 -62.17 -1.63 -27.56
C ASP A 500 -61.97 -2.61 -28.75
N ARG A 501 -62.39 -3.90 -28.79
CA ARG A 501 -63.14 -4.88 -27.93
C ARG A 501 -62.73 -6.34 -28.37
N ARG A 502 -63.05 -7.50 -27.76
CA ARG A 502 -63.98 -7.93 -26.66
C ARG A 502 -63.45 -9.20 -25.92
N PHE A 503 -64.36 -10.03 -25.34
CA PHE A 503 -64.16 -11.17 -24.42
C PHE A 503 -64.09 -12.60 -25.05
N GLY A 504 -63.52 -13.55 -24.30
CA GLY A 504 -63.71 -15.02 -24.40
C GLY A 504 -63.36 -15.74 -23.07
N ARG A 505 -63.84 -16.98 -22.79
CA ARG A 505 -63.67 -17.69 -21.48
C ARG A 505 -63.13 -19.14 -21.65
N GLY A 506 -62.35 -19.66 -20.67
CA GLY A 506 -61.90 -21.08 -20.66
C GLY A 506 -61.14 -21.60 -19.41
N THR A 507 -61.88 -22.06 -18.40
CA THR A 507 -61.62 -23.23 -17.48
C THR A 507 -60.20 -23.71 -17.04
N LYS A 508 -59.91 -23.51 -15.73
CA LYS A 508 -59.28 -24.36 -14.66
C LYS A 508 -58.12 -25.39 -14.89
N PRO A 509 -57.30 -25.69 -13.84
CA PRO A 509 -56.06 -26.49 -13.92
C PRO A 509 -56.11 -27.93 -13.33
N GLU A 510 -55.07 -28.73 -13.62
CA GLU A 510 -54.84 -30.09 -13.08
C GLU A 510 -53.82 -30.15 -11.90
N ARG A 511 -53.50 -31.38 -11.41
CA ARG A 511 -52.87 -31.64 -10.11
C ARG A 511 -51.61 -32.55 -10.17
N ARG A 512 -50.70 -32.32 -9.22
CA ARG A 512 -49.79 -33.28 -8.51
C ARG A 512 -49.26 -34.54 -9.20
N PRO A 513 -47.94 -34.81 -9.13
CA PRO A 513 -47.38 -36.16 -9.07
C PRO A 513 -47.21 -36.68 -7.61
N GLN A 514 -47.22 -38.01 -7.43
CA GLN A 514 -46.74 -38.73 -6.23
C GLN A 514 -46.16 -40.10 -6.63
N GLY A 515 -45.16 -40.57 -5.87
CA GLY A 515 -44.45 -41.85 -6.05
C GLY A 515 -42.93 -41.61 -5.95
N LYS A 516 -42.18 -41.94 -4.89
CA LYS A 516 -42.01 -43.15 -4.04
C LYS A 516 -41.13 -44.25 -4.65
N ASN A 517 -40.18 -44.72 -3.83
CA ASN A 517 -39.27 -45.86 -3.99
C ASN A 517 -38.15 -45.64 -5.06
N GLY A 518 -36.96 -46.22 -4.96
CA GLY A 518 -36.33 -47.03 -3.88
C GLY A 518 -34.86 -47.38 -4.25
N PRO A 519 -33.96 -47.65 -3.29
CA PRO A 519 -32.50 -47.57 -3.53
C PRO A 519 -31.77 -48.90 -3.82
N LYS A 520 -30.65 -48.80 -4.56
CA LYS A 520 -29.41 -49.64 -4.61
C LYS A 520 -28.48 -49.05 -5.71
N GLY A 521 -27.14 -49.14 -5.67
CA GLY A 521 -26.23 -49.58 -4.62
C GLY A 521 -24.92 -50.18 -5.17
N GLY A 522 -23.77 -49.57 -4.90
CA GLY A 522 -22.43 -50.16 -5.11
C GLY A 522 -21.54 -49.49 -6.19
N PRO A 523 -20.18 -49.54 -6.08
CA PRO A 523 -19.27 -48.76 -6.93
C PRO A 523 -18.32 -49.60 -7.81
N ARG A 524 -17.81 -49.02 -8.92
CA ARG A 524 -16.53 -49.43 -9.55
C ARG A 524 -15.75 -48.24 -10.14
N ARG A 525 -14.45 -48.17 -9.79
CA ARG A 525 -13.33 -47.57 -10.54
C ARG A 525 -12.56 -48.74 -11.21
N PRO A 526 -11.57 -48.49 -12.08
CA PRO A 526 -11.51 -47.47 -13.13
C PRO A 526 -11.03 -48.08 -14.47
N SER A 527 -11.01 -47.27 -15.53
CA SER A 527 -10.14 -47.39 -16.71
C SER A 527 -9.91 -46.00 -17.27
#